data_AF-A0A6G2D6G3-F1
#
_entry.id   AF-A0A6G2D6G3-F1
#
_cell.length_a   1.000
_cell.length_b   1.000
_cell.length_c   1.000
_cell.angle_alpha   90.00
_cell.angle_beta   90.00
_cell.angle_gamma   90.00
#
_symmetry.space_group_name_H-M   'P 1'
#
loop_
_entity.id
_entity.type
_entity.pdbx_description
1 polymer ?
#
loop_
_entity_poly.entity_id
_entity_poly.type
_entity_poly.pdbx_seq_one_letter_code
_entity_poly.pdbx_strand_id
1 'polypeptide(L)' 'VLAGDAFADEVKRDILEAHQSGVQGAPFFVLNNKYGISGAQPYEYMLATLKKIQAEEGAQ' A
#
# COMPACT_ATOMS: atom_id res chain seq x y z
N VAL A 1 -1.80 -27.06 3.33
CA VAL A 1 -1.84 -25.64 2.91
C VAL A 1 -0.46 -25.17 2.46
N LEU A 2 0.54 -25.04 3.36
CA LEU A 2 1.88 -24.54 2.98
C LEU A 2 2.80 -25.55 2.28
N ALA A 3 2.47 -26.85 2.32
CA ALA A 3 3.28 -27.91 1.71
C ALA A 3 3.06 -28.08 0.19
N GLY A 4 2.29 -27.19 -0.45
CA GLY A 4 2.04 -27.19 -1.89
C GLY A 4 1.78 -25.77 -2.38
N ASP A 5 1.42 -25.62 -3.65
CA ASP A 5 1.38 -24.31 -4.33
C ASP A 5 0.06 -23.55 -4.15
N ALA A 6 -0.72 -23.90 -3.12
CA ALA A 6 -1.92 -23.14 -2.79
C ALA A 6 -1.51 -21.68 -2.49
N PHE A 7 -2.16 -20.73 -3.16
CA PHE A 7 -1.89 -19.29 -3.13
C PHE A 7 -0.67 -18.78 -3.91
N ALA A 8 0.09 -19.66 -4.59
CA ALA A 8 1.32 -19.24 -5.29
C ALA A 8 1.03 -18.24 -6.42
N ASP A 9 -0.08 -18.39 -7.12
CA ASP A 9 -0.42 -17.51 -8.24
C ASP A 9 -1.02 -16.19 -7.75
N GLU A 10 -1.74 -16.19 -6.63
CA GLU A 10 -2.18 -14.99 -5.94
C GLU A 10 -0.99 -14.16 -5.46
N VAL A 11 0.01 -14.78 -4.81
CA VAL A 11 1.23 -14.07 -4.38
C VAL A 11 1.98 -13.46 -5.57
N LYS A 12 2.11 -14.20 -6.68
CA LYS A 12 2.77 -13.67 -7.89
C LYS A 12 1.99 -12.48 -8.49
N ARG A 13 0.66 -12.55 -8.48
CA ARG A 13 -0.21 -11.47 -8.98
C ARG A 13 -0.05 -10.21 -8.13
N ASP A 14 -0.03 -10.33 -6.81
CA ASP A 14 0.15 -9.19 -5.91
C ASP A 14 1.53 -8.53 -6.10
N ILE A 15 2.58 -9.33 -6.30
CA ILE A 15 3.94 -8.82 -6.62
C ILE A 15 3.94 -8.06 -7.95
N LEU A 16 3.29 -8.61 -8.98
CA LEU A 16 3.19 -7.97 -10.30
C LEU A 16 2.44 -6.64 -10.22
N GLU A 17 1.31 -6.60 -9.52
CA GLU A 17 0.50 -5.40 -9.31
C GLU A 17 1.31 -4.30 -8.59
N ALA A 18 2.04 -4.66 -7.54
CA ALA A 18 2.91 -3.74 -6.82
C ALA A 18 3.97 -3.13 -7.74
N HIS A 19 4.67 -3.95 -8.53
CA HIS A 19 5.68 -3.49 -9.48
C HIS A 19 5.10 -2.60 -10.59
N GLN A 20 3.93 -2.94 -11.14
CA GLN A 20 3.24 -2.14 -12.15
C GLN A 20 2.82 -0.77 -11.60
N SER A 21 2.52 -0.71 -10.30
CA SER A 21 2.20 0.53 -9.59
C SER A 21 3.45 1.35 -9.20
N GLY A 22 4.65 0.91 -9.60
CA GLY A 22 5.91 1.58 -9.32
C GLY A 22 6.51 1.30 -7.94
N VAL A 23 5.96 0.34 -7.18
CA VAL A 23 6.51 -0.08 -5.89
C VAL A 23 7.80 -0.88 -6.13
N GLN A 24 8.87 -0.48 -5.45
CA GLN A 24 10.21 -1.09 -5.59
C GLN A 24 10.69 -1.77 -4.30
N GLY A 25 9.99 -1.59 -3.19
CA GLY A 25 10.38 -2.15 -1.90
C GLY A 25 9.28 -2.06 -0.86
N ALA A 26 9.37 -2.92 0.15
CA ALA A 26 8.44 -2.99 1.27
C ALA A 26 9.08 -2.46 2.57
N PRO A 27 8.29 -1.95 3.54
CA PRO A 27 6.84 -1.76 3.46
C PRO A 27 6.47 -0.56 2.57
N PHE A 28 5.34 -0.65 1.89
CA PHE A 28 4.76 0.43 1.08
C PHE A 28 3.25 0.48 1.35
N PHE A 29 2.69 1.68 1.49
CA PHE A 29 1.28 1.89 1.75
C PHE A 29 0.67 2.71 0.62
N VAL A 30 -0.41 2.22 0.02
CA VAL A 30 -1.26 2.96 -0.91
C VAL A 30 -2.52 3.38 -0.15
N LEU A 31 -2.79 4.68 -0.08
CA LEU A 31 -3.96 5.24 0.61
C LEU A 31 -4.88 5.89 -0.43
N ASN A 32 -6.14 5.44 -0.43
CA ASN A 32 -7.20 5.93 -1.30
C ASN A 32 -6.83 5.94 -2.80
N ASN A 33 -6.01 4.98 -3.24
CA ASN A 33 -5.48 4.87 -4.61
C ASN A 33 -4.86 6.17 -5.17
N LYS A 34 -4.46 7.09 -4.29
CA LYS A 34 -4.02 8.45 -4.63
C LYS A 34 -2.69 8.80 -3.97
N TYR A 35 -2.47 8.30 -2.76
CA TYR A 35 -1.28 8.60 -1.96
C TYR A 35 -0.42 7.35 -1.78
N GLY A 36 0.88 7.48 -1.99
CA GLY A 36 1.87 6.43 -1.71
C GLY A 36 2.80 6.84 -0.57
N ILE A 37 3.02 5.93 0.40
CA ILE A 37 4.00 6.09 1.47
C ILE A 37 4.99 4.94 1.37
N SER A 38 6.26 5.26 1.08
CA SER A 38 7.34 4.28 0.95
C SER A 38 8.14 4.16 2.25
N GLY A 39 8.41 2.93 2.68
CA GLY A 39 9.21 2.61 3.85
C GLY A 39 8.44 2.69 5.17
N ALA A 40 9.09 2.23 6.23
CA ALA A 40 8.56 2.26 7.59
C ALA A 40 8.65 3.68 8.17
N GLN A 41 7.79 4.58 7.69
CA GLN A 41 7.75 5.97 8.14
C GLN A 41 7.28 6.09 9.61
N PRO A 42 7.67 7.16 10.31
CA PRO A 42 7.20 7.43 11.67
C PRO A 42 5.67 7.50 11.76
N TYR A 43 5.13 7.18 12.94
CA TYR A 43 3.69 7.18 13.21
C TYR A 43 3.03 8.52 12.87
N GLU A 44 3.68 9.62 13.22
CA GLU A 44 3.20 10.98 13.02
C GLU A 44 2.98 11.28 11.53
N TYR A 45 3.82 10.72 10.65
CA TYR A 45 3.71 10.89 9.21
C TYR A 45 2.48 10.19 8.63
N MET A 46 2.23 8.96 9.07
CA MET A 46 1.04 8.21 8.68
C MET A 46 -0.23 8.92 9.16
N LEU A 47 -0.26 9.35 10.43
CA LEU A 47 -1.40 10.06 11.01
C LEU A 47 -1.70 11.38 10.28
N ALA A 48 -0.66 12.16 9.95
CA ALA A 48 -0.82 13.41 9.21
C ALA A 48 -1.40 13.17 7.81
N THR A 49 -0.93 12.14 7.11
CA THR A 49 -1.44 11.77 5.78
C THR A 49 -2.92 11.37 5.83
N LEU A 50 -3.31 10.54 6.82
CA LEU A 50 -4.71 10.14 6.99
C LEU A 50 -5.62 11.33 7.29
N LYS A 51 -5.20 12.25 8.18
CA LYS A 51 -5.96 13.48 8.48
C LYS A 51 -6.12 14.36 7.24
N LYS A 52 -5.08 14.44 6.41
CA LYS A 52 -5.13 15.19 5.13
C LYS A 52 -6.17 14.57 4.18
N ILE A 53 -6.15 13.25 3.99
CA ILE A 53 -7.12 12.54 3.14
C ILE A 53 -8.55 12.79 3.63
N GLN A 54 -8.78 12.65 4.94
CA GLN A 54 -10.09 12.90 5.54
C GLN A 54 -10.60 14.33 5.29
N ALA A 55 -9.73 15.33 5.42
CA ALA A 55 -10.09 16.72 5.17
C ALA A 55 -10.41 16.99 3.69
N GLU A 56 -9.71 16.32 2.76
CA GLU A 56 -9.99 16.44 1.31
C GLU A 56 -11.33 15.82 0.92
N GLU A 57 -11.70 14.68 1.51
CA GLU A 57 -12.97 14.00 1.22
C GLU A 57 -14.17 14.65 1.91
N GLY A 58 -14.01 15.15 3.13
CA GLY A 58 -15.08 15.86 3.85
C GLY A 58 -15.38 17.26 3.33
N ALA A 59 -14.53 17.79 2.44
CA ALA A 59 -14.72 19.07 1.77
C ALA A 59 -15.33 18.94 0.37
N GLN A 60 -15.68 17.72 -0.06
CA GLN A 60 -16.41 17.40 -1.30
C GLN A 60 -17.89 17.19 -1.01
#